data_AF-A0A067MNM8-F1
#
_entry.id   AF-A0A067MNM8-F1
#
_cell.length_a   1.000
_cell.length_b   1.000
_cell.length_c   1.000
_cell.angle_alpha   90.00
_cell.angle_beta   90.00
_cell.angle_gamma   90.00
#
_symmetry.space_group_name_H-M   'P 1'
#
loop_
_entity.id
_entity.type
_entity.pdbx_description
1 polymer ?
#
loop_
_entity_poly.entity_id
_entity_poly.type
_entity_poly.pdbx_seq_one_letter_code
_entity_poly.pdbx_strand_id
1 'polypeptide(L)'
;MAVIDTAALLQVTPWKGDDEADSGLWLSNFRTATVSVWGDDLQMCRAFQARLMPGSDAEDWYGGLTTATKGSWDLLLAEFDSRWPRETRVSLTSKEKLDRFKEHVLGEETLGKLVILQSGGKSTSHARWARIHRTYGRETGESDAWLIAETKANLLPPTILSILSTKVYGASWDAFITAISSISNDVITADQRKSNHAEERLAAMEAALKAFMVGQQPWTRHSYTPAPTYSTGSAASTASYNMGHIHSAVMRPIIPTRQEAGLAVNGLVIKVGPFADTPAGREEYEENIEKWHAANGSDTAVKSLDTPYPWTPGTIEPGKSGCHRCGMSGHSEDWCVGKPVPQNEIRCRRLHSKANWERIKKRALDTDGMSVSWPEITEADLQNGFSQIEDEGRNF
;
A
#
# COMPACT_ATOMS: atom_id res chain seq x y z
N MET A 1 11.34 -20.84 39.26
CA MET A 1 10.65 -19.54 39.22
C MET A 1 10.46 -19.18 37.77
N ALA A 2 9.23 -19.03 37.30
CA ALA A 2 9.00 -18.39 36.01
C ALA A 2 9.44 -16.92 36.12
N VAL A 3 10.16 -16.44 35.12
CA VAL A 3 10.56 -15.03 35.06
C VAL A 3 9.47 -14.31 34.26
N ILE A 4 8.86 -13.31 34.90
CA ILE A 4 7.95 -12.39 34.22
C ILE A 4 8.72 -11.74 33.07
N ASP A 5 8.19 -11.81 31.85
CA ASP A 5 8.78 -11.11 30.71
C ASP A 5 8.50 -9.61 30.86
N THR A 6 9.46 -8.92 31.47
CA THR A 6 9.38 -7.49 31.76
C THR A 6 9.35 -6.64 30.48
N ALA A 7 9.93 -7.13 29.37
CA ALA A 7 9.90 -6.44 28.09
C ALA A 7 8.53 -6.56 27.43
N ALA A 8 7.90 -7.74 27.45
CA ALA A 8 6.53 -7.93 26.97
C ALA A 8 5.52 -7.14 27.82
N LEU A 9 5.68 -7.13 29.14
CA LEU A 9 4.82 -6.34 30.04
C LEU A 9 4.91 -4.84 29.76
N LEU A 10 6.11 -4.28 29.49
CA LEU A 10 6.29 -2.85 29.23
C LEU A 10 5.48 -2.32 28.02
N GLN A 11 5.06 -3.20 27.10
CA GLN A 11 4.20 -2.85 25.97
C GLN A 11 2.71 -2.67 26.35
N VAL A 12 2.29 -3.11 27.54
CA VAL A 12 0.93 -2.91 28.04
C VAL A 12 0.86 -1.56 28.75
N THR A 13 0.06 -0.64 28.19
CA THR A 13 -0.23 0.67 28.78
C THR A 13 -0.80 0.52 30.20
N PRO A 14 -0.39 1.35 31.17
CA PRO A 14 -0.96 1.29 32.52
C PRO A 14 -2.46 1.64 32.52
N TRP A 15 -3.26 0.84 33.21
CA TRP A 15 -4.70 1.05 33.36
C TRP A 15 -4.99 2.15 34.39
N LYS A 16 -5.82 3.13 34.01
CA LYS A 16 -6.23 4.22 34.90
C LYS A 16 -7.63 4.02 35.49
N GLY A 17 -8.47 3.23 34.82
CA GLY A 17 -9.88 3.10 35.15
C GLY A 17 -10.76 4.23 34.62
N ASP A 18 -10.34 4.91 33.56
CA ASP A 18 -11.12 5.92 32.84
C ASP A 18 -12.10 5.27 31.84
N ASP A 19 -13.27 5.88 31.68
CA ASP A 19 -14.35 5.41 30.79
C ASP A 19 -14.02 5.49 29.29
N GLU A 20 -12.86 6.06 28.92
CA GLU A 20 -12.40 6.19 27.53
C GLU A 20 -11.66 4.94 27.01
N ALA A 21 -11.28 4.01 27.88
CA ALA A 21 -10.47 2.84 27.52
C ALA A 21 -11.31 1.52 27.59
N ASP A 22 -11.27 0.72 26.52
CA ASP A 22 -11.89 -0.61 26.49
C ASP A 22 -11.19 -1.55 27.49
N SER A 23 -11.84 -1.79 28.64
CA SER A 23 -11.36 -2.65 29.72
C SER A 23 -11.10 -4.09 29.26
N GLY A 24 -11.88 -4.58 28.29
CA GLY A 24 -11.73 -5.90 27.68
C GLY A 24 -10.51 -5.98 26.77
N LEU A 25 -10.25 -4.95 25.96
CA LEU A 25 -9.06 -4.85 25.13
C LEU A 25 -7.79 -4.75 25.98
N TRP A 26 -7.80 -3.89 27.01
CA TRP A 26 -6.68 -3.77 27.94
C TRP A 26 -6.39 -5.10 28.64
N LEU A 27 -7.41 -5.77 29.18
CA LEU A 27 -7.27 -7.05 29.86
C LEU A 27 -6.77 -8.16 28.92
N SER A 28 -7.17 -8.14 27.64
CA SER A 28 -6.65 -9.05 26.60
C SER A 28 -5.16 -8.84 26.34
N ASN A 29 -4.72 -7.58 26.24
CA ASN A 29 -3.30 -7.23 26.08
C ASN A 29 -2.50 -7.62 27.31
N PHE A 30 -3.01 -7.34 28.52
CA PHE A 30 -2.43 -7.76 29.79
C PHE A 30 -2.22 -9.28 29.87
N ARG A 31 -3.27 -10.08 29.56
CA ARG A 31 -3.18 -11.56 29.54
C ARG A 31 -2.16 -12.08 28.52
N THR A 32 -2.06 -11.42 27.36
CA THR A 32 -1.08 -11.77 26.33
C THR A 32 0.35 -11.54 26.82
N ALA A 33 0.60 -10.41 27.48
CA ALA A 33 1.92 -10.08 28.04
C ALA A 33 2.27 -10.86 29.32
N THR A 34 1.28 -11.44 30.02
CA THR A 34 1.46 -12.26 31.23
C THR A 34 1.38 -13.77 30.97
N VAL A 35 1.36 -14.21 29.72
CA VAL A 35 1.25 -15.64 29.34
C VAL A 35 2.31 -16.54 30.00
N SER A 36 3.50 -16.01 30.33
CA SER A 36 4.59 -16.73 30.99
C SER A 36 4.35 -17.02 32.49
N VAL A 37 3.37 -16.36 33.11
CA VAL A 37 2.97 -16.56 34.52
C VAL A 37 1.51 -16.98 34.69
N TRP A 38 0.83 -17.31 33.58
CA TRP A 38 -0.54 -17.81 33.60
C TRP A 38 -0.64 -19.11 34.42
N GLY A 39 -1.50 -19.11 35.44
CA GLY A 39 -1.75 -20.26 36.31
C GLY A 39 -1.13 -20.13 37.71
N ASP A 40 -0.34 -19.08 37.95
CA ASP A 40 0.02 -18.62 39.29
C ASP A 40 -0.77 -17.35 39.61
N ASP A 41 -1.89 -17.51 40.32
CA ASP A 41 -2.80 -16.42 40.72
C ASP A 41 -2.06 -15.28 41.43
N LEU A 42 -1.08 -15.59 42.27
CA LEU A 42 -0.35 -14.59 43.04
C LEU A 42 0.61 -13.78 42.15
N GLN A 43 1.23 -14.41 41.15
CA GLN A 43 2.02 -13.71 40.15
C GLN A 43 1.14 -12.89 39.20
N MET A 44 -0.02 -13.41 38.79
CA MET A 44 -1.00 -12.69 37.98
C MET A 44 -1.52 -11.43 38.68
N CYS A 45 -1.96 -11.53 39.94
CA CYS A 45 -2.44 -10.37 40.71
C CYS A 45 -1.33 -9.34 40.97
N ARG A 46 -0.08 -9.77 41.21
CA ARG A 46 1.08 -8.85 41.33
C ARG A 46 1.40 -8.15 40.01
N ALA A 47 1.39 -8.87 38.90
CA ALA A 47 1.60 -8.29 37.57
C ALA A 47 0.48 -7.30 37.22
N PHE A 48 -0.76 -7.59 37.60
CA PHE A 48 -1.92 -6.72 37.43
C PHE A 48 -1.75 -5.43 38.23
N GLN A 49 -1.42 -5.52 39.52
CA GLN A 49 -1.15 -4.34 40.36
C GLN A 49 -0.04 -3.46 39.77
N ALA A 50 1.06 -4.07 39.28
CA ALA A 50 2.17 -3.37 38.64
C ALA A 50 1.82 -2.76 37.27
N ARG A 51 0.59 -2.91 36.79
CA ARG A 51 0.05 -2.34 35.55
C ARG A 51 -1.09 -1.34 35.79
N LEU A 52 -1.38 -1.00 37.04
CA LEU A 52 -2.25 0.13 37.38
C LEU A 52 -1.43 1.43 37.30
N MET A 53 -2.07 2.52 36.89
CA MET A 53 -1.42 3.84 36.87
C MET A 53 -1.35 4.41 38.30
N PRO A 54 -0.17 4.88 38.77
CA PRO A 54 -0.07 5.53 40.08
C PRO A 54 -0.99 6.75 40.20
N GLY A 55 -1.73 6.84 41.30
CA GLY A 55 -2.68 7.94 41.58
C GLY A 55 -3.92 7.94 40.68
N SER A 56 -4.36 6.78 40.19
CA SER A 56 -5.56 6.62 39.37
C SER A 56 -6.71 5.93 40.13
N ASP A 57 -7.95 6.10 39.65
CA ASP A 57 -9.13 5.42 40.22
C ASP A 57 -8.94 3.90 40.28
N ALA A 58 -8.25 3.32 39.30
CA ALA A 58 -7.93 1.90 39.32
C ALA A 58 -6.94 1.49 40.42
N GLU A 59 -5.94 2.32 40.75
CA GLU A 59 -5.04 2.05 41.88
C GLU A 59 -5.78 2.19 43.21
N ASP A 60 -6.61 3.23 43.38
CA ASP A 60 -7.42 3.44 44.59
C ASP A 60 -8.44 2.30 44.80
N TRP A 61 -9.15 1.91 43.74
CA TRP A 61 -10.05 0.75 43.73
C TRP A 61 -9.32 -0.54 44.14
N TYR A 62 -8.18 -0.83 43.50
CA TYR A 62 -7.39 -2.01 43.84
C TYR A 62 -6.88 -1.93 45.29
N GLY A 63 -6.52 -0.75 45.76
CA GLY A 63 -6.19 -0.45 47.15
C GLY A 63 -7.26 -0.93 48.11
N GLY A 64 -8.54 -0.67 47.81
CA GLY A 64 -9.70 -1.08 48.59
C GLY A 64 -10.02 -2.59 48.61
N LEU A 65 -9.51 -3.38 47.65
CA LEU A 65 -9.83 -4.83 47.58
C LEU A 65 -9.25 -5.64 48.74
N THR A 66 -9.93 -6.73 49.11
CA THR A 66 -9.49 -7.61 50.20
C THR A 66 -8.22 -8.40 49.86
N THR A 67 -7.49 -8.86 50.88
CA THR A 67 -6.33 -9.75 50.70
C THR A 67 -6.70 -11.07 49.99
N ALA A 68 -7.92 -11.57 50.18
CA ALA A 68 -8.41 -12.76 49.48
C ALA A 68 -8.60 -12.50 47.98
N THR A 69 -9.22 -11.37 47.62
CA THR A 69 -9.35 -10.90 46.24
C THR A 69 -7.98 -10.70 45.58
N LYS A 70 -7.05 -10.03 46.27
CA LYS A 70 -5.67 -9.80 45.80
C LYS A 70 -4.82 -11.07 45.70
N GLY A 71 -5.30 -12.20 46.22
CA GLY A 71 -4.64 -13.51 46.18
C GLY A 71 -5.25 -14.50 45.19
N SER A 72 -6.36 -14.16 44.52
CA SER A 72 -7.01 -15.02 43.53
C SER A 72 -7.34 -14.25 42.26
N TRP A 73 -6.89 -14.77 41.13
CA TRP A 73 -7.06 -14.13 39.83
C TRP A 73 -8.52 -14.11 39.40
N ASP A 74 -9.28 -15.17 39.67
CA ASP A 74 -10.71 -15.24 39.36
C ASP A 74 -11.54 -14.24 40.19
N LEU A 75 -11.21 -14.05 41.48
CA LEU A 75 -11.88 -13.03 42.31
C LEU A 75 -11.52 -11.61 41.88
N LEU A 76 -10.25 -11.35 41.55
CA LEU A 76 -9.81 -10.06 41.04
C LEU A 76 -10.47 -9.72 39.68
N LEU A 77 -10.63 -10.71 38.79
CA LEU A 77 -11.34 -10.57 37.53
C LEU A 77 -12.83 -10.27 37.73
N ALA A 78 -13.50 -10.94 38.67
CA ALA A 78 -14.91 -10.71 38.96
C ALA A 78 -15.16 -9.28 39.46
N GLU A 79 -14.33 -8.78 40.38
CA GLU A 79 -14.37 -7.39 40.84
C GLU A 79 -14.03 -6.40 39.70
N PHE A 80 -13.05 -6.72 38.84
CA PHE A 80 -12.66 -5.88 37.71
C PHE A 80 -13.78 -5.74 36.66
N ASP A 81 -14.34 -6.87 36.19
CA ASP A 81 -15.46 -6.88 35.24
C ASP A 81 -16.74 -6.26 35.86
N SER A 82 -16.85 -6.22 37.20
CA SER A 82 -17.94 -5.50 37.89
C SER A 82 -17.69 -3.98 38.03
N ARG A 83 -16.43 -3.54 38.09
CA ARG A 83 -16.06 -2.11 38.21
C ARG A 83 -15.98 -1.42 36.85
N TRP A 84 -15.44 -2.09 35.84
CA TRP A 84 -15.39 -1.64 34.44
C TRP A 84 -16.03 -2.67 33.51
N PRO A 85 -17.38 -2.77 33.48
CA PRO A 85 -18.09 -3.68 32.60
C PRO A 85 -17.65 -3.49 31.15
N ARG A 86 -17.28 -4.59 30.49
CA ARG A 86 -16.85 -4.55 29.10
C ARG A 86 -17.98 -4.01 28.24
N GLU A 87 -17.65 -3.12 27.30
CA GLU A 87 -18.63 -2.59 26.36
C GLU A 87 -19.40 -3.74 25.70
N THR A 88 -20.72 -3.72 25.87
CA THR A 88 -21.57 -4.69 25.19
C THR A 88 -21.53 -4.37 23.71
N ARG A 89 -20.71 -5.10 22.95
CA ARG A 89 -20.66 -4.97 21.48
C ARG A 89 -22.08 -5.05 20.94
N VAL A 90 -22.58 -3.91 20.47
CA VAL A 90 -23.89 -3.83 19.83
C VAL A 90 -23.85 -4.75 18.62
N SER A 91 -24.50 -5.90 18.74
CA SER A 91 -24.59 -6.85 17.64
C SER A 91 -25.43 -6.21 16.55
N LEU A 92 -24.79 -5.88 15.43
CA LEU A 92 -25.49 -5.35 14.26
C LEU A 92 -26.73 -6.20 13.97
N THR A 93 -27.88 -5.53 13.85
CA THR A 93 -29.14 -6.14 13.46
C THR A 93 -29.00 -6.82 12.11
N SER A 94 -29.88 -7.77 11.79
CA SER A 94 -29.87 -8.44 10.47
C SER A 94 -29.92 -7.45 9.31
N LYS A 95 -30.61 -6.31 9.50
CA LYS A 95 -30.64 -5.21 8.54
C LYS A 95 -29.26 -4.55 8.38
N GLU A 96 -28.65 -4.06 9.46
CA GLU A 96 -27.34 -3.38 9.38
C GLU A 96 -26.23 -4.29 8.84
N LYS A 97 -26.31 -5.60 9.12
CA LYS A 97 -25.41 -6.59 8.51
C LYS A 97 -25.60 -6.70 7.00
N LEU A 98 -26.85 -6.67 6.53
CA LEU A 98 -27.21 -6.71 5.11
C LEU A 98 -26.82 -5.41 4.39
N ASP A 99 -27.05 -4.26 5.03
CA ASP A 99 -26.67 -2.95 4.52
C ASP A 99 -25.15 -2.86 4.37
N ARG A 100 -24.37 -3.21 5.41
CA ARG A 100 -22.89 -3.31 5.36
C ARG A 100 -22.37 -4.32 4.32
N PHE A 101 -23.11 -5.41 4.05
CA PHE A 101 -22.79 -6.33 2.97
C PHE A 101 -22.96 -5.65 1.60
N LYS A 102 -24.04 -4.90 1.40
CA LYS A 102 -24.33 -4.20 0.13
C LYS A 102 -23.46 -2.96 -0.11
N GLU A 103 -23.05 -2.27 0.95
CA GLU A 103 -22.15 -1.12 0.87
C GLU A 103 -20.71 -1.52 0.47
N HIS A 104 -20.31 -2.77 0.68
CA HIS A 104 -18.96 -3.23 0.36
C HIS A 104 -18.80 -3.59 -1.13
N VAL A 105 -18.90 -2.59 -2.01
CA VAL A 105 -18.74 -2.72 -3.47
C VAL A 105 -17.26 -2.78 -3.86
N LEU A 106 -16.91 -3.57 -4.89
CA LEU A 106 -15.59 -3.59 -5.50
C LEU A 106 -15.55 -2.69 -6.76
N GLY A 107 -14.85 -1.56 -6.68
CA GLY A 107 -14.68 -0.63 -7.82
C GLY A 107 -13.67 -1.11 -8.86
N GLU A 108 -14.00 -0.94 -10.15
CA GLU A 108 -13.15 -1.27 -11.31
C GLU A 108 -11.79 -0.58 -11.23
N GLU A 109 -11.78 0.69 -10.80
CA GLU A 109 -10.58 1.52 -10.62
C GLU A 109 -9.65 1.01 -9.52
N THR A 110 -10.11 0.14 -8.61
CA THR A 110 -9.26 -0.48 -7.59
C THR A 110 -8.66 -1.81 -8.01
N LEU A 111 -9.14 -2.46 -9.08
CA LEU A 111 -8.75 -3.83 -9.43
C LEU A 111 -7.25 -4.01 -9.63
N GLY A 112 -6.73 -5.16 -9.19
CA GLY A 112 -5.33 -5.53 -9.31
C GLY A 112 -4.33 -4.70 -8.49
N LYS A 113 -4.72 -3.57 -7.90
CA LYS A 113 -3.85 -2.76 -7.03
C LYS A 113 -3.34 -3.58 -5.85
N LEU A 114 -2.05 -3.44 -5.53
CA LEU A 114 -1.47 -4.04 -4.33
C LEU A 114 -1.85 -3.22 -3.10
N VAL A 115 -2.37 -3.91 -2.10
CA VAL A 115 -2.77 -3.37 -0.80
C VAL A 115 -1.91 -4.02 0.27
N ILE A 116 -1.35 -3.18 1.15
CA ILE A 116 -0.60 -3.64 2.32
C ILE A 116 -1.60 -4.04 3.41
N LEU A 117 -1.42 -5.21 4.00
CA LEU A 117 -2.17 -5.71 5.15
C LEU A 117 -1.56 -5.14 6.44
N GLN A 118 -2.34 -5.06 7.52
CA GLN A 118 -1.83 -4.65 8.84
C GLN A 118 -0.68 -5.57 9.34
N SER A 119 -0.62 -6.82 8.88
CA SER A 119 0.48 -7.75 9.13
C SER A 119 1.73 -7.54 8.26
N GLY A 120 1.85 -6.42 7.53
CA GLY A 120 2.94 -6.13 6.60
C GLY A 120 2.93 -6.91 5.28
N GLY A 121 2.13 -7.98 5.18
CA GLY A 121 1.94 -8.75 3.95
C GLY A 121 1.29 -7.95 2.82
N LYS A 122 1.52 -8.35 1.58
CA LYS A 122 0.87 -7.76 0.39
C LYS A 122 -0.27 -8.65 -0.09
N SER A 123 -1.38 -8.04 -0.48
CA SER A 123 -2.53 -8.71 -1.11
C SER A 123 -3.05 -7.85 -2.26
N THR A 124 -3.77 -8.42 -3.21
CA THR A 124 -4.46 -7.62 -4.24
C THR A 124 -5.77 -7.08 -3.67
N SER A 125 -6.22 -5.92 -4.17
CA SER A 125 -7.46 -5.27 -3.78
C SER A 125 -8.67 -6.21 -3.82
N HIS A 126 -8.87 -6.93 -4.94
CA HIS A 126 -9.97 -7.87 -5.12
C HIS A 126 -9.87 -9.09 -4.18
N ALA A 127 -8.66 -9.56 -3.84
CA ALA A 127 -8.49 -10.65 -2.87
C ALA A 127 -8.74 -10.19 -1.43
N ARG A 128 -8.32 -8.96 -1.07
CA ARG A 128 -8.63 -8.34 0.22
C ARG A 128 -10.14 -8.11 0.37
N TRP A 129 -10.78 -7.55 -0.66
CA TRP A 129 -12.23 -7.37 -0.74
C TRP A 129 -12.94 -8.72 -0.55
N ALA A 130 -12.60 -9.73 -1.35
CA ALA A 130 -13.21 -11.05 -1.28
C ALA A 130 -13.11 -11.68 0.11
N ARG A 131 -11.98 -11.49 0.81
CA ARG A 131 -11.78 -11.97 2.19
C ARG A 131 -12.68 -11.26 3.21
N ILE A 132 -12.90 -9.95 3.08
CA ILE A 132 -13.78 -9.17 3.95
C ILE A 132 -15.25 -9.52 3.64
N HIS A 133 -15.60 -9.53 2.36
CA HIS A 133 -16.94 -9.82 1.85
C HIS A 133 -17.42 -11.23 2.23
N ARG A 134 -16.52 -12.22 2.29
CA ARG A 134 -16.79 -13.56 2.86
C ARG A 134 -17.44 -13.47 4.23
N THR A 135 -16.86 -12.68 5.13
CA THR A 135 -17.31 -12.52 6.51
C THR A 135 -18.65 -11.83 6.55
N TYR A 136 -18.83 -10.73 5.81
CA TYR A 136 -20.10 -10.02 5.74
C TYR A 136 -21.24 -10.93 5.26
N GLY A 137 -21.03 -11.69 4.17
CA GLY A 137 -22.04 -12.63 3.67
C GLY A 137 -22.43 -13.69 4.70
N ARG A 138 -21.46 -14.28 5.42
CA ARG A 138 -21.72 -15.25 6.50
C ARG A 138 -22.48 -14.65 7.68
N GLU A 139 -22.26 -13.37 8.01
CA GLU A 139 -22.88 -12.72 9.16
C GLU A 139 -24.36 -12.36 8.94
N THR A 140 -24.80 -12.19 7.69
CA THR A 140 -26.21 -11.93 7.32
C THR A 140 -27.14 -13.10 7.65
N GLY A 141 -26.68 -14.34 7.48
CA GLY A 141 -27.51 -15.55 7.54
C GLY A 141 -28.30 -15.85 6.26
N GLU A 142 -28.06 -15.11 5.17
CA GLU A 142 -28.71 -15.34 3.87
C GLU A 142 -28.18 -16.59 3.16
N SER A 143 -28.96 -17.10 2.20
CA SER A 143 -28.57 -18.29 1.42
C SER A 143 -27.42 -18.01 0.44
N ASP A 144 -26.53 -18.99 0.25
CA ASP A 144 -25.44 -18.94 -0.73
C ASP A 144 -25.90 -18.49 -2.13
N ALA A 145 -27.04 -19.00 -2.59
CA ALA A 145 -27.60 -18.66 -3.90
C ALA A 145 -28.00 -17.18 -3.99
N TRP A 146 -28.59 -16.61 -2.93
CA TRP A 146 -28.92 -15.20 -2.85
C TRP A 146 -27.65 -14.33 -2.79
N LEU A 147 -26.70 -14.69 -1.92
CA LEU A 147 -25.43 -13.97 -1.76
C LEU A 147 -24.64 -13.90 -3.09
N ILE A 148 -24.58 -15.01 -3.84
CA ILE A 148 -23.92 -15.07 -5.15
C ILE A 148 -24.68 -14.22 -6.18
N ALA A 149 -26.01 -14.24 -6.19
CA ALA A 149 -26.82 -13.45 -7.11
C ALA A 149 -26.69 -11.94 -6.86
N GLU A 150 -26.86 -11.49 -5.61
CA GLU A 150 -26.71 -10.09 -5.21
C GLU A 150 -25.30 -9.57 -5.50
N THR A 151 -24.27 -10.35 -5.15
CA THR A 151 -22.87 -9.98 -5.39
C THR A 151 -22.56 -9.84 -6.89
N LYS A 152 -23.11 -10.72 -7.74
CA LYS A 152 -22.96 -10.63 -9.19
C LYS A 152 -23.72 -9.45 -9.82
N ALA A 153 -24.89 -9.12 -9.27
CA ALA A 153 -25.73 -8.06 -9.81
C ALA A 153 -25.20 -6.66 -9.47
N ASN A 154 -24.79 -6.46 -8.21
CA ASN A 154 -24.64 -5.11 -7.65
C ASN A 154 -23.22 -4.79 -7.11
N LEU A 155 -22.41 -5.80 -6.76
CA LEU A 155 -21.21 -5.60 -5.92
C LEU A 155 -19.88 -5.89 -6.62
N LEU A 156 -19.92 -6.46 -7.83
CA LEU A 156 -18.76 -6.80 -8.64
C LEU A 156 -18.69 -5.96 -9.92
N PRO A 157 -17.48 -5.54 -10.33
CA PRO A 157 -17.30 -4.75 -11.53
C PRO A 157 -17.24 -5.64 -12.79
N PRO A 158 -17.50 -5.09 -14.00
CA PRO A 158 -17.65 -5.88 -15.22
C PRO A 158 -16.46 -6.78 -15.55
N THR A 159 -15.22 -6.33 -15.32
CA THR A 159 -14.01 -7.13 -15.55
C THR A 159 -14.01 -8.42 -14.73
N ILE A 160 -14.45 -8.38 -13.46
CA ILE A 160 -14.50 -9.57 -12.61
C ILE A 160 -15.63 -10.50 -13.06
N LEU A 161 -16.79 -9.96 -13.47
CA LEU A 161 -17.90 -10.75 -14.01
C LEU A 161 -17.52 -11.46 -15.32
N SER A 162 -16.84 -10.76 -16.22
CA SER A 162 -16.26 -11.31 -17.46
C SER A 162 -15.35 -12.50 -17.17
N ILE A 163 -14.34 -12.31 -16.29
CA ILE A 163 -13.40 -13.36 -15.90
C ILE A 163 -14.14 -14.55 -15.25
N LEU A 164 -15.07 -14.30 -14.34
CA LEU A 164 -15.84 -15.35 -13.66
C LEU A 164 -16.75 -16.13 -14.60
N SER A 165 -17.25 -15.53 -15.69
CA SER A 165 -18.06 -16.25 -16.69
C SER A 165 -17.28 -17.39 -17.37
N THR A 166 -15.95 -17.29 -17.43
CA THR A 166 -15.06 -18.29 -18.01
C THR A 166 -14.55 -19.33 -17.00
N LYS A 167 -14.75 -19.11 -15.70
CA LYS A 167 -14.27 -20.00 -14.63
C LYS A 167 -15.39 -20.91 -14.13
N VAL A 168 -15.08 -22.20 -13.99
CA VAL A 168 -15.93 -23.14 -13.23
C VAL A 168 -15.60 -23.04 -11.74
N TYR A 169 -16.62 -22.89 -10.90
CA TYR A 169 -16.53 -22.91 -9.43
C TYR A 169 -17.78 -23.55 -8.84
N GLY A 170 -17.68 -24.03 -7.60
CA GLY A 170 -18.82 -24.64 -6.89
C GLY A 170 -19.92 -23.63 -6.57
N ALA A 171 -21.16 -24.13 -6.42
CA ALA A 171 -22.34 -23.30 -6.14
C ALA A 171 -22.40 -22.70 -4.72
N SER A 172 -21.42 -22.98 -3.86
CA SER A 172 -21.35 -22.42 -2.51
C SER A 172 -20.71 -21.03 -2.48
N TRP A 173 -21.12 -20.22 -1.49
CA TRP A 173 -20.61 -18.88 -1.25
C TRP A 173 -19.08 -18.87 -1.10
N ASP A 174 -18.55 -19.83 -0.34
CA ASP A 174 -17.11 -19.94 -0.13
C ASP A 174 -16.32 -20.30 -1.39
N ALA A 175 -16.89 -21.13 -2.29
CA ALA A 175 -16.25 -21.46 -3.56
C ALA A 175 -16.26 -20.27 -4.52
N PHE A 176 -17.38 -19.56 -4.62
CA PHE A 176 -17.51 -18.33 -5.40
C PHE A 176 -16.52 -17.24 -4.96
N ILE A 177 -16.46 -16.96 -3.66
CA ILE A 177 -15.51 -15.99 -3.11
C ILE A 177 -14.06 -16.43 -3.31
N THR A 178 -13.76 -17.74 -3.22
CA THR A 178 -12.42 -18.27 -3.53
C THR A 178 -12.07 -18.06 -5.00
N ALA A 179 -13.02 -18.24 -5.92
CA ALA A 179 -12.83 -18.03 -7.35
C ALA A 179 -12.47 -16.58 -7.69
N ILE A 180 -13.03 -15.61 -6.95
CA ILE A 180 -12.70 -14.17 -7.02
C ILE A 180 -11.30 -13.91 -6.45
N SER A 181 -11.02 -14.36 -5.21
CA SER A 181 -9.73 -14.07 -4.55
C SER A 181 -8.53 -14.69 -5.28
N SER A 182 -8.75 -15.73 -6.10
CA SER A 182 -7.74 -16.44 -6.89
C SER A 182 -7.58 -15.92 -8.33
N ILE A 183 -8.20 -14.79 -8.69
CA ILE A 183 -7.93 -14.13 -9.97
C ILE A 183 -6.53 -13.50 -9.91
N SER A 184 -5.67 -13.76 -10.90
CA SER A 184 -4.36 -13.12 -10.99
C SER A 184 -4.43 -11.74 -11.65
N ASN A 185 -3.48 -10.88 -11.32
CA ASN A 185 -3.38 -9.54 -11.94
C ASN A 185 -3.15 -9.60 -13.45
N ASP A 186 -2.48 -10.63 -13.96
CA ASP A 186 -2.25 -10.81 -15.39
C ASP A 186 -3.57 -11.06 -16.14
N VAL A 187 -4.50 -11.83 -15.53
CA VAL A 187 -5.82 -12.09 -16.11
C VAL A 187 -6.68 -10.81 -16.09
N ILE A 188 -6.66 -10.04 -15.00
CA ILE A 188 -7.34 -8.72 -14.93
C ILE A 188 -6.79 -7.78 -16.00
N THR A 189 -5.46 -7.65 -16.10
CA THR A 189 -4.80 -6.77 -17.08
C THR A 189 -5.08 -7.19 -18.52
N ALA A 190 -5.12 -8.51 -18.78
CA ALA A 190 -5.45 -9.05 -20.10
C ALA A 190 -6.91 -8.79 -20.47
N ASP A 191 -7.85 -8.86 -19.54
CA ASP A 191 -9.28 -8.63 -19.82
C ASP A 191 -9.60 -7.14 -19.99
N GLN A 192 -9.05 -6.27 -19.14
CA GLN A 192 -9.14 -4.82 -19.31
C GLN A 192 -8.59 -4.37 -20.68
N ARG A 193 -7.45 -4.93 -21.13
CA ARG A 193 -6.93 -4.67 -22.48
C ARG A 193 -7.88 -5.10 -23.60
N LYS A 194 -8.60 -6.22 -23.44
CA LYS A 194 -9.62 -6.65 -24.42
C LYS A 194 -10.81 -5.70 -24.44
N SER A 195 -11.28 -5.24 -23.28
CA SER A 195 -12.40 -4.28 -23.19
C SER A 195 -12.03 -2.97 -23.87
N ASN A 196 -10.89 -2.37 -23.52
CA ASN A 196 -10.42 -1.12 -24.11
C ASN A 196 -10.28 -1.24 -25.64
N HIS A 197 -9.71 -2.35 -26.14
CA HIS A 197 -9.58 -2.58 -27.58
C HIS A 197 -10.94 -2.83 -28.28
N ALA A 198 -11.95 -3.36 -27.57
CA ALA A 198 -13.31 -3.48 -28.09
C ALA A 198 -14.00 -2.11 -28.18
N GLU A 199 -13.83 -1.26 -27.16
CA GLU A 199 -14.32 0.13 -27.14
C GLU A 199 -13.66 0.99 -28.23
N GLU A 200 -12.33 0.91 -28.40
CA GLU A 200 -11.60 1.57 -29.48
C GLU A 200 -12.13 1.16 -30.87
N ARG A 201 -12.46 -0.12 -31.06
CA ARG A 201 -13.05 -0.63 -32.31
C ARG A 201 -14.47 -0.13 -32.53
N LEU A 202 -15.30 -0.06 -31.49
CA LEU A 202 -16.65 0.50 -31.58
C LEU A 202 -16.60 1.99 -31.93
N ALA A 203 -15.76 2.77 -31.24
CA ALA A 203 -15.54 4.18 -31.54
C ALA A 203 -15.04 4.42 -32.98
N ALA A 204 -14.12 3.56 -33.47
CA ALA A 204 -13.64 3.62 -34.85
C ALA A 204 -14.75 3.28 -35.88
N MET A 205 -15.59 2.28 -35.60
CA MET A 205 -16.73 1.94 -36.47
C MET A 205 -17.80 3.04 -36.47
N GLU A 206 -18.09 3.65 -35.33
CA GLU A 206 -19.00 4.81 -35.26
C GLU A 206 -18.45 6.02 -36.02
N ALA A 207 -17.15 6.31 -35.89
CA ALA A 207 -16.51 7.39 -36.62
C ALA A 207 -16.56 7.15 -38.14
N ALA A 208 -16.32 5.91 -38.58
CA ALA A 208 -16.44 5.52 -39.98
C ALA A 208 -17.87 5.66 -40.51
N LEU A 209 -18.88 5.25 -39.71
CA LEU A 209 -20.29 5.37 -40.09
C LEU A 209 -20.74 6.85 -40.16
N LYS A 210 -20.31 7.68 -39.21
CA LYS A 210 -20.53 9.15 -39.24
C LYS A 210 -19.87 9.78 -40.48
N ALA A 211 -18.64 9.40 -40.80
CA ALA A 211 -17.94 9.88 -42.00
C ALA A 211 -18.63 9.44 -43.30
N PHE A 212 -19.12 8.21 -43.38
CA PHE A 212 -19.89 7.71 -44.53
C PHE A 212 -21.20 8.49 -44.73
N MET A 213 -21.93 8.80 -43.66
CA MET A 213 -23.16 9.59 -43.74
C MET A 213 -22.92 11.04 -44.18
N VAL A 214 -21.83 11.67 -43.75
CA VAL A 214 -21.45 13.03 -44.19
C VAL A 214 -20.90 13.02 -45.63
N GLY A 215 -20.28 11.93 -46.06
CA GLY A 215 -19.72 11.75 -47.40
C GLY A 215 -20.76 11.59 -48.53
N GLN A 216 -22.04 11.35 -48.22
CA GLN A 216 -23.11 11.36 -49.22
C GLN A 216 -23.58 12.78 -49.56
N GLN A 217 -22.67 13.61 -50.06
CA GLN A 217 -23.06 14.76 -50.89
C GLN A 217 -23.71 14.22 -52.18
N PRO A 218 -24.89 14.74 -52.59
CA PRO A 218 -25.54 14.30 -53.82
C PRO A 218 -24.69 14.69 -55.02
N TRP A 219 -24.26 13.69 -55.80
CA TRP A 219 -23.55 13.89 -57.06
C TRP A 219 -24.46 14.62 -58.05
N THR A 220 -24.32 15.95 -58.13
CA THR A 220 -24.97 16.76 -59.14
C THR A 220 -24.48 16.34 -60.52
N ARG A 221 -25.42 15.79 -61.29
CA ARG A 221 -25.21 15.27 -62.64
C ARG A 221 -25.01 16.41 -63.65
N HIS A 222 -24.21 16.11 -64.68
CA HIS A 222 -24.05 16.86 -65.95
C HIS A 222 -23.08 18.06 -65.88
N SER A 223 -22.36 18.40 -66.96
CA SER A 223 -22.55 18.04 -68.37
C SER A 223 -21.24 17.73 -69.15
N TYR A 224 -21.38 16.95 -70.23
CA TYR A 224 -20.36 16.72 -71.25
C TYR A 224 -20.24 17.93 -72.20
N THR A 225 -19.01 18.24 -72.65
CA THR A 225 -18.72 18.83 -73.97
C THR A 225 -17.31 18.41 -74.46
N PRO A 226 -17.06 18.36 -75.79
CA PRO A 226 -15.88 17.68 -76.36
C PRO A 226 -14.69 18.60 -76.72
N ALA A 227 -13.54 17.98 -76.99
CA ALA A 227 -12.33 18.59 -77.57
C ALA A 227 -12.51 18.97 -79.06
N PRO A 228 -11.66 19.81 -79.69
CA PRO A 228 -10.23 19.52 -80.00
C PRO A 228 -9.31 20.80 -79.91
N THR A 229 -8.03 20.92 -80.30
CA THR A 229 -6.99 20.04 -80.93
C THR A 229 -5.55 20.59 -80.69
N TYR A 230 -4.51 19.81 -81.06
CA TYR A 230 -3.12 20.17 -81.43
C TYR A 230 -2.27 21.18 -80.62
N SER A 231 -1.10 20.74 -80.12
CA SER A 231 0.20 21.08 -80.73
C SER A 231 1.35 20.19 -80.20
N THR A 232 2.47 20.20 -80.93
CA THR A 232 3.67 19.34 -80.81
C THR A 232 4.71 19.82 -79.79
N GLY A 233 5.47 18.91 -79.17
CA GLY A 233 6.67 19.27 -78.39
C GLY A 233 7.48 18.08 -77.87
N SER A 234 8.71 17.92 -78.37
CA SER A 234 9.62 16.78 -78.17
C SER A 234 10.07 16.44 -76.74
N ALA A 235 10.26 15.13 -76.54
CA ALA A 235 11.41 14.46 -75.92
C ALA A 235 11.99 14.92 -74.56
N ALA A 236 11.89 14.02 -73.57
CA ALA A 236 13.05 13.57 -72.80
C ALA A 236 12.84 12.10 -72.38
N SER A 237 13.85 11.25 -72.59
CA SER A 237 13.83 9.85 -72.15
C SER A 237 14.66 9.71 -70.89
N THR A 238 14.03 9.34 -69.78
CA THR A 238 14.74 8.83 -68.60
C THR A 238 13.93 7.69 -68.00
N ALA A 239 14.33 6.46 -68.30
CA ALA A 239 13.80 5.29 -67.60
C ALA A 239 14.30 5.33 -66.14
N SER A 240 13.39 5.20 -65.18
CA SER A 240 13.74 4.80 -63.82
C SER A 240 12.79 3.71 -63.36
N TYR A 241 13.36 2.58 -62.97
CA TYR A 241 12.64 1.45 -62.38
C TYR A 241 12.12 1.87 -61.01
N ASN A 242 10.81 1.96 -60.83
CA ASN A 242 10.23 2.14 -59.50
C ASN A 242 10.15 0.78 -58.79
N MET A 243 11.32 0.31 -58.32
CA MET A 243 11.51 -0.96 -57.63
C MET A 243 11.97 -0.66 -56.20
N GLY A 244 11.09 -0.95 -55.23
CA GLY A 244 11.39 -0.89 -53.81
C GLY A 244 10.98 0.41 -53.11
N HIS A 245 10.06 0.27 -52.16
CA HIS A 245 10.42 0.58 -50.77
C HIS A 245 9.80 -0.47 -49.85
N ILE A 246 10.59 -1.53 -49.62
CA ILE A 246 10.51 -2.33 -48.41
C ILE A 246 10.68 -1.33 -47.26
N HIS A 247 9.69 -1.24 -46.36
CA HIS A 247 9.86 -0.47 -45.14
C HIS A 247 10.90 -1.20 -44.28
N SER A 248 12.14 -0.70 -44.31
CA SER A 248 13.18 -1.10 -43.38
C SER A 248 12.64 -1.03 -41.96
N ALA A 249 12.70 -2.16 -41.26
CA ALA A 249 12.48 -2.17 -39.83
C ALA A 249 13.56 -1.28 -39.19
N VAL A 250 13.20 -0.03 -38.87
CA VAL A 250 13.99 0.78 -37.96
C VAL A 250 13.96 0.02 -36.63
N MET A 251 15.06 -0.66 -36.35
CA MET A 251 15.37 -1.16 -35.02
C MET A 251 15.23 0.03 -34.08
N ARG A 252 14.11 0.07 -33.34
CA ARG A 252 13.98 1.01 -32.23
C ARG A 252 15.14 0.69 -31.29
N PRO A 253 15.99 1.66 -30.92
CA PRO A 253 17.01 1.39 -29.92
C PRO A 253 16.29 0.84 -28.68
N ILE A 254 16.81 -0.26 -28.16
CA ILE A 254 16.39 -0.82 -26.88
C ILE A 254 16.56 0.32 -25.87
N ILE A 255 15.46 0.86 -25.38
CA ILE A 255 15.49 1.85 -24.30
C ILE A 255 16.06 1.11 -23.10
N PRO A 256 17.25 1.48 -22.58
CA PRO A 256 17.76 0.85 -21.37
C PRO A 256 16.75 1.10 -20.26
N THR A 257 16.40 0.04 -19.53
CA THR A 257 15.61 0.17 -18.30
C THR A 257 16.25 1.21 -17.40
N ARG A 258 15.42 2.09 -16.83
CA ARG A 258 15.83 3.21 -15.96
C ARG A 258 16.47 2.71 -14.65
N GLN A 259 17.71 2.22 -14.74
CA GLN A 259 18.37 1.50 -13.65
C GLN A 259 19.89 1.73 -13.57
N GLU A 260 20.46 2.55 -14.45
CA GLU A 260 21.90 2.89 -14.48
C GLU A 260 22.13 4.42 -14.60
N ALA A 261 21.18 5.23 -14.13
CA ALA A 261 21.32 6.68 -14.10
C ALA A 261 22.22 7.10 -12.92
N GLY A 262 23.52 7.17 -13.15
CA GLY A 262 24.44 7.87 -12.24
C GLY A 262 24.02 9.33 -12.12
N LEU A 263 23.96 9.84 -10.88
CA LEU A 263 23.57 11.23 -10.61
C LEU A 263 24.83 12.09 -10.49
N ALA A 264 24.86 13.19 -11.24
CA ALA A 264 25.99 14.11 -11.28
C ALA A 264 25.95 15.04 -10.06
N VAL A 265 26.75 14.73 -9.04
CA VAL A 265 26.93 15.56 -7.85
C VAL A 265 28.27 16.28 -7.98
N ASN A 266 28.24 17.62 -8.05
CA ASN A 266 29.43 18.46 -8.23
C ASN A 266 30.34 18.06 -9.41
N GLY A 267 29.74 17.54 -10.50
CA GLY A 267 30.46 17.10 -11.70
C GLY A 267 30.99 15.66 -11.66
N LEU A 268 30.90 14.97 -10.51
CA LEU A 268 31.22 13.55 -10.39
C LEU A 268 29.97 12.70 -10.61
N VAL A 269 30.09 11.67 -11.46
CA VAL A 269 29.02 10.70 -11.70
C VAL A 269 29.07 9.64 -10.59
N ILE A 270 28.14 9.71 -9.65
CA ILE A 270 28.03 8.77 -8.53
C ILE A 270 26.87 7.81 -8.82
N LYS A 271 27.12 6.51 -8.64
CA LYS A 271 26.08 5.48 -8.65
C LYS A 271 25.40 5.49 -7.28
N VAL A 272 24.09 5.72 -7.26
CA VAL A 272 23.29 5.73 -6.02
C VAL A 272 22.75 4.33 -5.70
N GLY A 273 22.57 3.51 -6.74
CA GLY A 273 22.16 2.11 -6.66
C GLY A 273 21.23 1.72 -7.83
N PRO A 274 20.72 0.48 -7.87
CA PRO A 274 20.98 -0.58 -6.91
C PRO A 274 22.38 -1.21 -7.05
N PHE A 275 22.98 -1.52 -5.91
CA PHE A 275 24.17 -2.36 -5.81
C PHE A 275 23.76 -3.81 -5.53
N ALA A 276 24.47 -4.77 -6.13
CA ALA A 276 24.20 -6.18 -5.91
C ALA A 276 24.66 -6.60 -4.49
N ASP A 277 23.92 -7.50 -3.83
CA ASP A 277 24.31 -8.07 -2.54
C ASP A 277 25.38 -9.17 -2.69
N THR A 278 26.52 -8.78 -3.26
CA THR A 278 27.70 -9.62 -3.52
C THR A 278 28.95 -8.89 -3.02
N PRO A 279 30.09 -9.58 -2.83
CA PRO A 279 31.34 -8.92 -2.44
C PRO A 279 31.72 -7.75 -3.37
N ALA A 280 31.71 -7.99 -4.69
CA ALA A 280 31.99 -6.95 -5.68
C ALA A 280 30.98 -5.79 -5.67
N GLY A 281 29.70 -6.05 -5.36
CA GLY A 281 28.69 -4.99 -5.21
C GLY A 281 28.84 -4.18 -3.92
N ARG A 282 29.45 -4.74 -2.88
CA ARG A 282 29.85 -4.02 -1.66
C ARG A 282 31.10 -3.16 -1.89
N GLU A 283 32.10 -3.68 -2.60
CA GLU A 283 33.27 -2.90 -3.02
C GLU A 283 32.86 -1.69 -3.89
N GLU A 284 31.96 -1.89 -4.87
CA GLU A 284 31.42 -0.80 -5.69
C GLU A 284 30.65 0.24 -4.86
N TYR A 285 29.91 -0.20 -3.83
CA TYR A 285 29.19 0.68 -2.92
C TYR A 285 30.13 1.52 -2.04
N GLU A 286 31.17 0.90 -1.48
CA GLU A 286 32.18 1.58 -0.66
C GLU A 286 32.92 2.65 -1.49
N GLU A 287 33.34 2.32 -2.73
CA GLU A 287 33.97 3.28 -3.65
C GLU A 287 33.04 4.47 -3.98
N ASN A 288 31.73 4.23 -4.11
CA ASN A 288 30.75 5.31 -4.35
C ASN A 288 30.49 6.17 -3.10
N ILE A 289 30.58 5.59 -1.89
CA ILE A 289 30.55 6.36 -0.63
C ILE A 289 31.78 7.27 -0.53
N GLU A 290 32.97 6.77 -0.83
CA GLU A 290 34.20 7.56 -0.82
C GLU A 290 34.12 8.71 -1.84
N LYS A 291 33.67 8.43 -3.07
CA LYS A 291 33.42 9.46 -4.10
C LYS A 291 32.41 10.52 -3.63
N TRP A 292 31.35 10.10 -2.93
CA TRP A 292 30.36 11.02 -2.38
C TRP A 292 30.93 11.92 -1.29
N HIS A 293 31.70 11.37 -0.34
CA HIS A 293 32.34 12.14 0.71
C HIS A 293 33.45 13.05 0.16
N ALA A 294 34.20 12.62 -0.85
CA ALA A 294 35.16 13.48 -1.55
C ALA A 294 34.49 14.66 -2.29
N ALA A 295 33.30 14.44 -2.86
CA ALA A 295 32.56 15.46 -3.60
C ALA A 295 31.80 16.46 -2.71
N ASN A 296 31.39 16.06 -1.51
CA ASN A 296 30.51 16.84 -0.63
C ASN A 296 31.13 17.24 0.71
N GLY A 297 32.24 16.61 1.12
CA GLY A 297 32.82 16.67 2.46
C GLY A 297 32.39 15.50 3.34
N SER A 298 33.33 14.94 4.11
CA SER A 298 33.09 13.75 4.96
C SER A 298 31.99 13.97 6.00
N ASP A 299 31.97 15.15 6.62
CA ASP A 299 31.00 15.53 7.66
C ASP A 299 29.66 16.07 7.10
N THR A 300 29.51 16.12 5.77
CA THR A 300 28.34 16.76 5.16
C THR A 300 27.09 15.89 5.29
N ALA A 301 26.06 16.48 5.89
CA ALA A 301 24.72 15.91 5.96
C ALA A 301 24.00 16.00 4.61
N VAL A 302 23.34 14.91 4.19
CA VAL A 302 22.34 14.95 3.10
C VAL A 302 21.17 15.85 3.51
N LYS A 303 20.86 16.86 2.69
CA LYS A 303 19.80 17.86 2.94
C LYS A 303 18.68 17.86 1.90
N SER A 304 18.93 17.40 0.68
CA SER A 304 17.91 17.33 -0.39
C SER A 304 18.06 16.07 -1.24
N LEU A 305 17.07 15.79 -2.09
CA LEU A 305 17.12 14.67 -3.04
C LEU A 305 18.07 14.91 -4.22
N ASP A 306 18.55 16.14 -4.39
CA ASP A 306 19.54 16.53 -5.41
C ASP A 306 20.97 16.16 -5.00
N THR A 307 21.17 15.79 -3.74
CA THR A 307 22.44 15.29 -3.16
C THR A 307 22.27 13.85 -2.66
N PRO A 308 21.88 12.90 -3.54
CA PRO A 308 21.56 11.52 -3.16
C PRO A 308 22.79 10.79 -2.61
N TYR A 309 22.59 10.00 -1.56
CA TYR A 309 23.65 9.17 -0.96
C TYR A 309 23.52 7.72 -1.45
N PRO A 310 24.63 7.02 -1.78
CA PRO A 310 24.59 5.61 -2.15
C PRO A 310 23.88 4.75 -1.10
N TRP A 311 23.03 3.82 -1.53
CA TRP A 311 22.28 2.97 -0.59
C TRP A 311 22.89 1.57 -0.40
N THR A 312 22.79 1.06 0.83
CA THR A 312 23.43 -0.19 1.28
C THR A 312 23.00 -1.38 0.41
N PRO A 313 23.93 -2.22 -0.09
CA PRO A 313 23.61 -3.43 -0.84
C PRO A 313 22.69 -4.37 -0.05
N GLY A 314 21.79 -5.07 -0.75
CA GLY A 314 20.79 -5.96 -0.13
C GLY A 314 19.61 -5.25 0.54
N THR A 315 19.64 -3.93 0.71
CA THR A 315 18.50 -3.15 1.24
C THR A 315 17.49 -2.77 0.15
N ILE A 316 16.29 -2.36 0.57
CA ILE A 316 15.22 -1.89 -0.31
C ILE A 316 15.49 -0.45 -0.74
N GLU A 317 15.22 -0.12 -2.00
CA GLU A 317 15.32 1.24 -2.55
C GLU A 317 14.55 2.30 -1.71
N PRO A 318 15.18 3.44 -1.37
CA PRO A 318 14.56 4.60 -0.72
C PRO A 318 13.24 5.04 -1.36
N GLY A 319 12.24 5.38 -0.53
CA GLY A 319 10.91 5.78 -0.97
C GLY A 319 9.95 4.63 -1.30
N LYS A 320 10.43 3.37 -1.27
CA LYS A 320 9.58 2.17 -1.16
C LYS A 320 9.34 1.83 0.33
N SER A 321 8.52 0.81 0.59
CA SER A 321 8.06 0.39 1.91
C SER A 321 9.13 -0.33 2.77
N GLY A 322 10.33 0.26 2.88
CA GLY A 322 11.40 -0.20 3.77
C GLY A 322 11.53 0.71 4.99
N CYS A 323 11.91 0.14 6.13
CA CYS A 323 12.28 0.87 7.34
C CYS A 323 13.43 1.84 7.04
N HIS A 324 13.33 3.10 7.48
CA HIS A 324 14.38 4.09 7.21
C HIS A 324 15.70 3.74 7.92
N ARG A 325 15.63 3.11 9.11
CA ARG A 325 16.78 2.78 9.95
C ARG A 325 17.63 1.63 9.38
N CYS A 326 17.03 0.52 8.97
CA CYS A 326 17.79 -0.66 8.49
C CYS A 326 17.61 -0.98 6.99
N GLY A 327 16.78 -0.24 6.27
CA GLY A 327 16.52 -0.45 4.84
C GLY A 327 15.69 -1.69 4.47
N MET A 328 15.25 -2.50 5.44
CA MET A 328 14.46 -3.73 5.23
C MET A 328 12.95 -3.49 5.39
N SER A 329 12.10 -4.29 4.74
CA SER A 329 10.64 -4.23 4.91
C SER A 329 10.13 -5.12 6.03
N GLY A 330 8.88 -4.91 6.46
CA GLY A 330 8.13 -5.81 7.34
C GLY A 330 7.99 -5.32 8.79
N HIS A 331 8.53 -4.15 9.11
CA HIS A 331 8.43 -3.49 10.42
C HIS A 331 8.50 -1.95 10.24
N SER A 332 8.05 -1.17 11.23
CA SER A 332 8.28 0.28 11.30
C SER A 332 9.60 0.60 12.02
N GLU A 333 10.00 1.87 12.00
CA GLU A 333 11.26 2.33 12.58
C GLU A 333 11.36 2.06 14.09
N ASP A 334 10.24 2.17 14.80
CA ASP A 334 10.09 1.98 16.26
C ASP A 334 10.32 0.52 16.69
N TRP A 335 10.02 -0.44 15.80
CA TRP A 335 10.18 -1.88 16.02
C TRP A 335 11.41 -2.44 15.29
N CYS A 336 12.33 -1.57 14.87
CA CYS A 336 13.52 -1.95 14.11
C CYS A 336 14.64 -2.51 15.01
N VAL A 337 14.75 -3.84 15.05
CA VAL A 337 15.91 -4.58 15.62
C VAL A 337 17.05 -4.80 14.62
N GLY A 338 16.90 -4.37 13.36
CA GLY A 338 17.92 -4.49 12.33
C GLY A 338 19.11 -3.54 12.55
N LYS A 339 20.29 -3.92 12.04
CA LYS A 339 21.47 -3.03 12.04
C LYS A 339 21.14 -1.73 11.28
N PRO A 340 21.53 -0.55 11.79
CA PRO A 340 21.31 0.70 11.09
C PRO A 340 22.16 0.80 9.82
N VAL A 341 21.59 1.36 8.75
CA VAL A 341 22.35 1.82 7.57
C VAL A 341 23.06 3.15 7.87
N PRO A 342 24.01 3.62 7.05
CA PRO A 342 24.71 4.89 7.31
C PRO A 342 23.76 6.08 7.48
N GLN A 343 24.11 7.02 8.36
CA GLN A 343 23.21 8.13 8.76
C GLN A 343 22.74 9.00 7.58
N ASN A 344 23.59 9.20 6.57
CA ASN A 344 23.22 9.93 5.35
C ASN A 344 22.25 9.13 4.45
N GLU A 345 22.31 7.80 4.48
CA GLU A 345 21.29 6.95 3.85
C GLU A 345 19.95 7.02 4.60
N ILE A 346 19.95 7.00 5.94
CA ILE A 346 18.74 7.19 6.75
C ILE A 346 18.07 8.53 6.42
N ARG A 347 18.85 9.62 6.33
CA ARG A 347 18.38 10.94 5.88
C ARG A 347 17.79 10.90 4.47
N CYS A 348 18.50 10.28 3.52
CA CYS A 348 18.03 10.11 2.14
C CYS A 348 16.69 9.35 2.08
N ARG A 349 16.56 8.25 2.84
CA ARG A 349 15.32 7.45 2.97
C ARG A 349 14.15 8.28 3.50
N ARG A 350 14.36 9.07 4.56
CA ARG A 350 13.34 9.98 5.12
C ARG A 350 12.93 11.07 4.12
N LEU A 351 13.88 11.67 3.38
CA LEU A 351 13.60 12.65 2.31
C LEU A 351 12.78 12.05 1.16
N HIS A 352 13.11 10.83 0.71
CA HIS A 352 12.32 10.12 -0.30
C HIS A 352 10.90 9.82 0.19
N SER A 353 10.75 9.44 1.47
CA SER A 353 9.45 9.20 2.10
C SER A 353 8.60 10.49 2.15
N LYS A 354 9.17 11.61 2.61
CA LYS A 354 8.52 12.94 2.60
C LYS A 354 8.10 13.36 1.18
N ALA A 355 8.97 13.22 0.18
CA ALA A 355 8.65 13.57 -1.20
C ALA A 355 7.57 12.66 -1.82
N ASN A 356 7.46 11.40 -1.39
CA ASN A 356 6.37 10.52 -1.80
C ASN A 356 5.05 10.89 -1.11
N TRP A 357 5.11 11.22 0.19
CA TRP A 357 3.97 11.74 0.94
C TRP A 357 3.40 13.03 0.33
N GLU A 358 4.24 14.02 0.02
CA GLU A 358 3.79 15.26 -0.63
C GLU A 358 3.16 15.02 -2.01
N ARG A 359 3.63 14.02 -2.78
CA ARG A 359 2.99 13.62 -4.05
C ARG A 359 1.62 12.98 -3.83
N ILE A 360 1.45 12.20 -2.76
CA ILE A 360 0.17 11.59 -2.38
C ILE A 360 -0.80 12.67 -1.88
N LYS A 361 -0.35 13.53 -0.96
CA LYS A 361 -1.09 14.70 -0.44
C LYS A 361 -1.55 15.61 -1.58
N LYS A 362 -0.66 15.98 -2.49
CA LYS A 362 -1.01 16.77 -3.67
C LYS A 362 -2.04 16.07 -4.56
N ARG A 363 -1.88 14.77 -4.86
CA ARG A 363 -2.90 14.02 -5.62
C ARG A 363 -4.25 13.98 -4.93
N ALA A 364 -4.29 13.82 -3.61
CA ALA A 364 -5.54 13.83 -2.86
C ALA A 364 -6.24 15.20 -2.93
N LEU A 365 -5.49 16.29 -2.77
CA LEU A 365 -5.99 17.66 -2.88
C LEU A 365 -6.38 18.07 -4.32
N ASP A 366 -5.72 17.51 -5.33
CA ASP A 366 -6.04 17.73 -6.75
C ASP A 366 -7.27 16.89 -7.21
N THR A 367 -7.72 15.88 -6.43
CA THR A 367 -8.80 14.95 -6.84
C THR A 367 -10.17 15.37 -6.32
N ASP A 368 -10.27 16.00 -5.15
CA ASP A 368 -11.53 16.51 -4.60
C ASP A 368 -11.35 17.86 -3.92
N GLY A 369 -12.32 18.76 -4.10
CA GLY A 369 -12.43 20.04 -3.37
C GLY A 369 -12.76 19.88 -1.87
N MET A 370 -12.47 18.73 -1.28
CA MET A 370 -12.66 18.44 0.14
C MET A 370 -11.42 18.84 0.94
N SER A 371 -11.58 19.88 1.74
CA SER A 371 -10.65 20.26 2.82
C SER A 371 -10.59 19.15 3.89
N VAL A 372 -9.70 18.17 3.73
CA VAL A 372 -9.40 17.20 4.79
C VAL A 372 -8.32 17.79 5.70
N SER A 373 -8.69 18.19 6.91
CA SER A 373 -7.76 18.73 7.92
C SER A 373 -6.92 17.61 8.53
N TRP A 374 -5.80 17.28 7.90
CA TRP A 374 -4.76 16.45 8.50
C TRP A 374 -3.86 17.31 9.39
N PRO A 375 -3.33 16.78 10.51
CA PRO A 375 -2.37 17.50 11.33
C PRO A 375 -1.13 17.87 10.49
N GLU A 376 -0.80 19.15 10.50
CA GLU A 376 0.32 19.70 9.76
C GLU A 376 1.62 19.36 10.49
N ILE A 377 2.43 18.47 9.93
CA ILE A 377 3.75 18.14 10.47
C ILE A 377 4.63 19.38 10.32
N THR A 378 4.92 20.03 11.44
CA THR A 378 5.63 21.30 11.50
C THR A 378 7.16 21.12 11.38
N GLU A 379 7.86 22.22 11.11
CA GLU A 379 9.33 22.27 11.21
C GLU A 379 9.81 21.90 12.63
N ALA A 380 9.01 22.18 13.67
CA ALA A 380 9.29 21.82 15.05
C ALA A 380 9.14 20.31 15.31
N ASP A 381 8.17 19.63 14.69
CA ASP A 381 8.04 18.16 14.77
C ASP A 381 9.23 17.46 14.12
N LEU A 382 9.74 18.03 13.02
CA LEU A 382 10.98 17.57 12.39
C LEU A 382 12.18 17.80 13.32
N GLN A 383 12.31 18.97 13.93
CA GLN A 383 13.41 19.28 14.87
C GLN A 383 13.37 18.45 16.16
N ASN A 384 12.18 18.16 16.72
CA ASN A 384 12.04 17.28 17.88
C ASN A 384 12.45 15.83 17.55
N GLY A 385 12.23 15.38 16.30
CA GLY A 385 12.77 14.12 15.78
C GLY A 385 14.29 14.13 15.49
N PHE A 386 14.95 15.29 15.56
CA PHE A 386 16.41 15.42 15.49
C PHE A 386 17.07 15.56 16.87
N SER A 387 16.44 16.26 17.83
CA SER A 387 17.04 16.54 19.15
C SER A 387 17.13 15.31 20.07
N GLN A 388 16.20 14.35 19.97
CA GLN A 388 16.21 13.13 20.80
C GLN A 388 17.49 12.26 20.66
N ILE A 389 18.33 12.46 19.64
CA ILE A 389 19.57 11.70 19.43
C ILE A 389 20.82 12.46 19.93
N GLU A 390 20.78 13.79 20.03
CA GLU A 390 21.95 14.59 20.47
C GLU A 390 22.19 14.56 21.98
N ASP A 391 21.17 14.22 22.78
CA ASP A 391 21.31 14.02 24.23
C ASP A 391 21.68 12.58 24.62
N GLU A 392 21.24 11.56 23.86
CA GLU A 392 21.67 10.17 24.07
C GLU A 392 23.15 9.95 23.69
N GLY A 393 23.70 10.77 22.79
CA GLY A 393 25.09 10.72 22.36
C GLY A 393 26.12 11.32 23.34
N ARG A 394 25.71 11.73 24.55
CA ARG A 394 26.60 12.41 25.52
C ARG A 394 26.86 11.65 26.83
N ASN A 395 26.37 10.41 26.95
CA ASN A 395 26.55 9.53 28.12
C ASN A 395 26.99 8.10 27.74
N PHE A 396 27.93 7.97 26.80
CA PHE A 396 28.70 6.74 26.54
C PHE A 396 30.15 7.08 26.19
#